data_AF-A0ABD5VJI4-F1
#
_entry.id   AF-A0ABD5VJI4-F1
#
_cell.length_a   1.000
_cell.length_b   1.000
_cell.length_c   1.000
_cell.angle_alpha   90.00
_cell.angle_beta   90.00
_cell.angle_gamma   90.00
#
_symmetry.space_group_name_H-M   'P 1'
#
loop_
_entity.id
_entity.type
_entity.pdbx_description
1 polymer ?
#
loop_
_entity_poly.entity_id
_entity_poly.type
_entity_poly.pdbx_seq_one_letter_code
_entity_poly.pdbx_strand_id
1 'polypeptide(L)'
;MVGEDSLRNCSLREGNFENAELESWDLHSAHLSRANLRDVSLWGTDLSEANLTEADLTDSFLSGAQFDDAILRRSTLTSANLRGTQLPNADLTKANLTNAECSDAQLTHANLTKATLTDASLQNTNLSNSNLERATMIRTDLFDAILPNAKMEGTLFADARVNESTFQNLASEENQKKDRKLRTIFRRLILGPEGRGAYRCAYDPKALKNIAESDNSDYNNPEVRAGGVYLELERLADRNALQKWEGRFFILRQDMQLYKLNRESRYSAALYHSMEKSIFGYGERFSRVIGWSITIILLFALTYLQGGWIRPVKPGGALGPAISSSRLSEGLGVIWESIYYSTLTFTALGFGDFRPTTSIGQFFTIAETALGAVMIALLVFVMGRRASR
;
A
#
# COMPACT_ATOMS: atom_id res chain seq x y z
N MET A 1 -37.69 37.45 14.39
CA MET A 1 -37.73 37.37 15.86
C MET A 1 -37.39 35.93 16.20
N VAL A 2 -36.16 35.66 16.60
CA VAL A 2 -35.73 34.31 17.01
C VAL A 2 -36.26 34.13 18.42
N GLY A 3 -37.38 33.42 18.55
CA GLY A 3 -37.81 32.91 19.85
C GLY A 3 -36.80 31.88 20.30
N GLU A 4 -36.30 31.99 21.53
CA GLU A 4 -35.41 31.00 22.13
C GLU A 4 -36.22 29.74 22.46
N ASP A 5 -36.49 28.91 21.45
CA ASP A 5 -37.03 27.57 21.67
C ASP A 5 -35.89 26.68 22.19
N SER A 6 -35.74 26.71 23.52
CA SER A 6 -34.65 26.05 24.25
C SER A 6 -35.18 24.91 25.10
N LEU A 7 -34.61 23.73 24.88
CA LEU A 7 -34.81 22.50 25.65
C LEU A 7 -33.47 22.03 26.25
N ARG A 8 -32.57 22.98 26.56
CA ARG A 8 -31.29 22.69 27.20
C ARG A 8 -31.46 21.85 28.46
N ASN A 9 -30.59 20.84 28.62
CA ASN A 9 -30.57 19.95 29.80
C ASN A 9 -31.91 19.24 30.10
N CYS A 10 -32.87 19.26 29.18
CA CYS A 10 -34.16 18.64 29.42
C CYS A 10 -34.08 17.12 29.28
N SER A 11 -34.86 16.43 30.11
CA SER A 11 -35.01 14.98 29.99
C SER A 11 -36.16 14.64 29.06
N LEU A 12 -35.82 14.22 27.84
CA LEU A 12 -36.73 13.87 26.75
C LEU A 12 -36.57 12.39 26.35
N ARG A 13 -36.13 11.56 27.32
CA ARG A 13 -35.86 10.13 27.11
C ARG A 13 -37.11 9.41 26.68
N GLU A 14 -36.98 8.52 25.70
CA GLU A 14 -38.10 7.73 25.15
C GLU A 14 -39.25 8.61 24.60
N GLY A 15 -39.03 9.91 24.42
CA GLY A 15 -40.01 10.83 23.86
C GLY A 15 -40.25 10.57 22.38
N ASN A 16 -41.46 10.87 21.92
CA ASN A 16 -41.82 10.79 20.51
C ASN A 16 -41.86 12.18 19.88
N PHE A 17 -40.94 12.42 18.96
CA PHE A 17 -40.75 13.66 18.19
C PHE A 17 -40.74 13.36 16.69
N GLU A 18 -41.34 12.25 16.28
CA GLU A 18 -41.46 11.89 14.87
C GLU A 18 -42.20 13.00 14.10
N ASN A 19 -41.62 13.42 12.96
CA ASN A 19 -42.06 14.57 12.16
C ASN A 19 -42.08 15.93 12.90
N ALA A 20 -41.40 16.08 14.04
CA ALA A 20 -41.33 17.37 14.71
C ALA A 20 -40.44 18.37 13.95
N GLU A 21 -40.81 19.65 14.00
CA GLU A 21 -40.03 20.77 13.46
C GLU A 21 -39.27 21.44 14.61
N LEU A 22 -37.98 21.14 14.74
CA LEU A 22 -37.10 21.62 15.82
C LEU A 22 -35.91 22.41 15.26
N GLU A 23 -36.13 23.11 14.14
CA GLU A 23 -35.11 23.87 13.41
C GLU A 23 -34.55 25.01 14.24
N SER A 24 -33.21 25.08 14.34
CA SER A 24 -32.50 26.09 15.15
C SER A 24 -32.84 26.06 16.65
N TRP A 25 -33.41 24.96 17.16
CA TRP A 25 -33.63 24.80 18.58
C TRP A 25 -32.33 24.61 19.35
N ASP A 26 -32.38 24.90 20.64
CA ASP A 26 -31.27 24.66 21.54
C ASP A 26 -31.53 23.44 22.41
N LEU A 27 -30.97 22.30 22.01
CA LEU A 27 -31.04 21.00 22.70
C LEU A 27 -29.70 20.64 23.35
N HIS A 28 -28.86 21.64 23.65
CA HIS A 28 -27.56 21.41 24.28
C HIS A 28 -27.73 20.63 25.59
N SER A 29 -26.94 19.55 25.76
CA SER A 29 -27.00 18.64 26.90
C SER A 29 -28.37 17.96 27.14
N ALA A 30 -29.30 17.97 26.18
CA ALA A 30 -30.59 17.30 26.32
C ALA A 30 -30.42 15.77 26.41
N HIS A 31 -31.25 15.11 27.23
CA HIS A 31 -31.28 13.65 27.32
C HIS A 31 -32.36 13.08 26.41
N LEU A 32 -31.98 12.68 25.20
CA LEU A 32 -32.84 12.12 24.15
C LEU A 32 -32.62 10.61 23.96
N SER A 33 -32.12 9.91 24.99
CA SER A 33 -31.83 8.48 24.89
C SER A 33 -33.12 7.71 24.56
N ARG A 34 -33.08 6.85 23.54
CA ARG A 34 -34.21 6.09 23.01
C ARG A 34 -35.39 6.92 22.50
N ALA A 35 -35.20 8.22 22.27
CA ALA A 35 -36.26 9.04 21.66
C ALA A 35 -36.52 8.58 20.21
N ASN A 36 -37.78 8.67 19.79
CA ASN A 36 -38.19 8.54 18.40
C ASN A 36 -38.06 9.93 17.75
N LEU A 37 -37.07 10.11 16.90
CA LEU A 37 -36.72 11.32 16.16
C LEU A 37 -36.75 11.02 14.65
N ARG A 38 -37.60 10.09 14.21
CA ARG A 38 -37.77 9.77 12.79
C ARG A 38 -38.37 10.94 12.04
N ASP A 39 -37.88 11.20 10.83
CA ASP A 39 -38.37 12.27 9.96
C ASP A 39 -38.38 13.68 10.61
N VAL A 40 -37.60 13.88 11.68
CA VAL A 40 -37.53 15.16 12.40
C VAL A 40 -36.72 16.19 11.59
N SER A 41 -37.11 17.45 11.63
CA SER A 41 -36.28 18.56 11.14
C SER A 41 -35.48 19.16 12.30
N LEU A 42 -34.16 18.97 12.29
CA LEU A 42 -33.21 19.52 13.26
C LEU A 42 -32.16 20.39 12.54
N TRP A 43 -32.58 21.08 11.49
CA TRP A 43 -31.68 21.93 10.71
C TRP A 43 -31.06 23.03 11.58
N GLY A 44 -29.73 23.10 11.62
CA GLY A 44 -29.00 24.11 12.41
C GLY A 44 -29.17 24.02 13.93
N THR A 45 -29.79 22.96 14.45
CA THR A 45 -30.06 22.75 15.88
C THR A 45 -28.76 22.47 16.65
N ASP A 46 -28.66 22.99 17.88
CA ASP A 46 -27.56 22.68 18.80
C ASP A 46 -27.90 21.43 19.63
N LEU A 47 -27.25 20.31 19.33
CA LEU A 47 -27.30 19.02 20.05
C LEU A 47 -25.96 18.72 20.72
N SER A 48 -25.12 19.73 20.95
CA SER A 48 -23.83 19.54 21.60
C SER A 48 -24.01 18.97 23.00
N GLU A 49 -23.17 18.01 23.38
CA GLU A 49 -23.24 17.25 24.64
C GLU A 49 -24.56 16.46 24.84
N ALA A 50 -25.47 16.43 23.86
CA ALA A 50 -26.73 15.71 23.99
C ALA A 50 -26.52 14.19 24.04
N ASN A 51 -27.37 13.51 24.81
CA ASN A 51 -27.36 12.05 24.88
C ASN A 51 -28.47 11.46 24.01
N LEU A 52 -28.08 10.96 22.83
CA LEU A 52 -28.91 10.30 21.82
C LEU A 52 -28.68 8.78 21.80
N THR A 53 -28.23 8.20 22.92
CA THR A 53 -27.98 6.74 23.01
C THR A 53 -29.25 5.97 22.65
N GLU A 54 -29.15 5.04 21.69
CA GLU A 54 -30.26 4.23 21.19
C GLU A 54 -31.45 5.04 20.61
N ALA A 55 -31.28 6.32 20.28
CA ALA A 55 -32.31 7.11 19.59
C ALA A 55 -32.49 6.67 18.13
N ASP A 56 -33.71 6.82 17.61
CA ASP A 56 -34.03 6.57 16.20
C ASP A 56 -34.17 7.90 15.45
N LEU A 57 -33.18 8.20 14.62
CA LEU A 57 -33.05 9.38 13.75
C LEU A 57 -33.20 8.99 12.27
N THR A 58 -33.88 7.88 11.97
CA THR A 58 -34.09 7.43 10.59
C THR A 58 -34.80 8.51 9.77
N ASP A 59 -34.34 8.75 8.54
CA ASP A 59 -34.90 9.74 7.60
C ASP A 59 -34.92 11.19 8.13
N SER A 60 -34.17 11.50 9.19
CA SER A 60 -34.13 12.85 9.79
C SER A 60 -33.30 13.86 8.98
N PHE A 61 -33.69 15.14 9.07
CA PHE A 61 -33.01 16.26 8.44
C PHE A 61 -32.11 16.98 9.45
N LEU A 62 -30.82 16.65 9.43
CA LEU A 62 -29.83 17.12 10.40
C LEU A 62 -28.84 18.12 9.80
N SER A 63 -29.03 18.60 8.57
CA SER A 63 -28.01 19.40 7.88
C SER A 63 -27.58 20.61 8.73
N GLY A 64 -26.28 20.81 8.87
CA GLY A 64 -25.71 21.92 9.65
C GLY A 64 -25.94 21.88 11.16
N ALA A 65 -26.55 20.82 11.72
CA ALA A 65 -26.69 20.65 13.16
C ALA A 65 -25.32 20.46 13.85
N GLN A 66 -25.26 20.85 15.13
CA GLN A 66 -24.07 20.75 15.97
C GLN A 66 -24.24 19.58 16.95
N PHE A 67 -23.26 18.67 17.00
CA PHE A 67 -23.21 17.47 17.83
C PHE A 67 -21.85 17.37 18.54
N ASP A 68 -21.21 18.50 18.80
CA ASP A 68 -19.94 18.58 19.52
C ASP A 68 -20.06 17.79 20.83
N ASP A 69 -19.17 16.80 21.02
CA ASP A 69 -19.14 15.92 22.19
C ASP A 69 -20.46 15.12 22.47
N ALA A 70 -21.37 15.01 21.50
CA ALA A 70 -22.64 14.29 21.67
C ALA A 70 -22.45 12.77 21.75
N ILE A 71 -23.37 12.09 22.45
CA ILE A 71 -23.35 10.64 22.65
C ILE A 71 -24.44 10.00 21.77
N LEU A 72 -24.05 9.38 20.66
CA LEU A 72 -24.92 8.71 19.68
C LEU A 72 -24.71 7.18 19.67
N ARG A 73 -24.34 6.60 20.81
CA ARG A 73 -24.06 5.16 20.90
C ARG A 73 -25.29 4.35 20.49
N ARG A 74 -25.11 3.41 19.55
CA ARG A 74 -26.18 2.49 19.09
C ARG A 74 -27.41 3.22 18.53
N SER A 75 -27.30 4.49 18.14
CA SER A 75 -28.41 5.19 17.49
C SER A 75 -28.63 4.68 16.06
N THR A 76 -29.83 4.90 15.54
CA THR A 76 -30.17 4.62 14.14
C THR A 76 -30.23 5.93 13.38
N LEU A 77 -29.33 6.13 12.42
CA LEU A 77 -29.22 7.28 11.53
C LEU A 77 -29.40 6.84 10.08
N THR A 78 -30.24 5.83 9.84
CA THR A 78 -30.43 5.28 8.50
C THR A 78 -31.07 6.34 7.61
N SER A 79 -30.50 6.58 6.43
CA SER A 79 -30.94 7.61 5.47
C SER A 79 -30.99 9.05 6.03
N ALA A 80 -30.38 9.31 7.19
CA ALA A 80 -30.37 10.65 7.78
C ALA A 80 -29.49 11.60 6.95
N ASN A 81 -29.93 12.85 6.81
CA ASN A 81 -29.18 13.90 6.13
C ASN A 81 -28.30 14.66 7.13
N LEU A 82 -27.03 14.26 7.22
CA LEU A 82 -25.97 14.83 8.07
C LEU A 82 -25.05 15.79 7.27
N ARG A 83 -25.52 16.41 6.18
CA ARG A 83 -24.66 17.29 5.38
C ARG A 83 -24.18 18.49 6.20
N GLY A 84 -22.86 18.73 6.20
CA GLY A 84 -22.25 19.89 6.87
C GLY A 84 -22.40 19.93 8.39
N THR A 85 -22.82 18.84 9.04
CA THR A 85 -22.93 18.77 10.50
C THR A 85 -21.58 18.83 11.19
N GLN A 86 -21.55 19.42 12.39
CA GLN A 86 -20.38 19.39 13.28
C GLN A 86 -20.54 18.21 14.26
N LEU A 87 -19.62 17.25 14.24
CA LEU A 87 -19.59 16.10 15.17
C LEU A 87 -18.18 15.88 15.76
N PRO A 88 -17.41 16.93 16.14
CA PRO A 88 -16.12 16.69 16.76
C PRO A 88 -16.30 15.93 18.08
N ASN A 89 -15.42 14.95 18.33
CA ASN A 89 -15.43 14.11 19.54
C ASN A 89 -16.71 13.26 19.77
N ALA A 90 -17.68 13.29 18.87
CA ALA A 90 -18.95 12.57 19.04
C ALA A 90 -18.74 11.04 19.17
N ASP A 91 -19.52 10.40 20.03
CA ASP A 91 -19.48 8.95 20.22
C ASP A 91 -20.58 8.24 19.43
N LEU A 92 -20.22 7.76 18.24
CA LEU A 92 -21.05 6.99 17.31
C LEU A 92 -20.79 5.48 17.42
N THR A 93 -20.32 4.99 18.58
CA THR A 93 -20.01 3.56 18.75
C THR A 93 -21.23 2.70 18.44
N LYS A 94 -21.10 1.77 17.49
CA LYS A 94 -22.17 0.90 16.99
C LYS A 94 -23.39 1.64 16.41
N ALA A 95 -23.27 2.90 16.02
CA ALA A 95 -24.35 3.61 15.33
C ALA A 95 -24.59 3.02 13.93
N ASN A 96 -25.84 3.09 13.46
CA ASN A 96 -26.23 2.65 12.12
C ASN A 96 -26.44 3.87 11.21
N LEU A 97 -25.45 4.19 10.38
CA LEU A 97 -25.43 5.26 9.39
C LEU A 97 -25.67 4.71 7.97
N THR A 98 -26.41 3.62 7.82
CA THR A 98 -26.70 3.04 6.49
C THR A 98 -27.43 4.05 5.61
N ASN A 99 -27.00 4.27 4.37
CA ASN A 99 -27.52 5.30 3.44
C ASN A 99 -27.45 6.75 3.96
N ALA A 100 -26.71 7.05 5.03
CA ALA A 100 -26.64 8.40 5.56
C ALA A 100 -25.87 9.35 4.63
N GLU A 101 -26.31 10.62 4.55
CA GLU A 101 -25.64 11.66 3.76
C GLU A 101 -24.76 12.52 4.67
N CYS A 102 -23.48 12.18 4.79
CA CYS A 102 -22.52 12.87 5.66
C CYS A 102 -21.57 13.80 4.90
N SER A 103 -21.94 14.23 3.68
CA SER A 103 -21.07 15.09 2.86
C SER A 103 -20.72 16.37 3.61
N ASP A 104 -19.46 16.78 3.55
CA ASP A 104 -18.91 17.98 4.21
C ASP A 104 -18.99 17.98 5.77
N ALA A 105 -19.41 16.88 6.39
CA ALA A 105 -19.48 16.77 7.85
C ALA A 105 -18.09 16.79 8.53
N GLN A 106 -18.03 17.31 9.75
CA GLN A 106 -16.81 17.36 10.56
C GLN A 106 -16.86 16.28 11.66
N LEU A 107 -16.19 15.15 11.44
CA LEU A 107 -16.10 14.00 12.37
C LEU A 107 -14.71 13.86 12.99
N THR A 108 -14.01 14.99 13.23
CA THR A 108 -12.67 14.96 13.81
C THR A 108 -12.69 14.36 15.22
N HIS A 109 -11.80 13.41 15.51
CA HIS A 109 -11.75 12.68 16.79
C HIS A 109 -13.02 11.87 17.14
N ALA A 110 -14.00 11.76 16.25
CA ALA A 110 -15.22 11.01 16.51
C ALA A 110 -14.93 9.52 16.68
N ASN A 111 -15.70 8.86 17.55
CA ASN A 111 -15.61 7.42 17.77
C ASN A 111 -16.70 6.68 17.00
N LEU A 112 -16.33 6.08 15.87
CA LEU A 112 -17.18 5.27 14.99
C LEU A 112 -16.90 3.76 15.14
N THR A 113 -16.37 3.32 16.30
CA THR A 113 -16.04 1.91 16.53
C THR A 113 -17.26 1.02 16.30
N LYS A 114 -17.13 0.01 15.42
CA LYS A 114 -18.23 -0.91 15.03
C LYS A 114 -19.47 -0.22 14.43
N ALA A 115 -19.36 1.02 13.94
CA ALA A 115 -20.46 1.68 13.24
C ALA A 115 -20.71 1.03 11.86
N THR A 116 -21.94 1.14 11.37
CA THR A 116 -22.31 0.69 10.01
C THR A 116 -22.50 1.91 9.11
N LEU A 117 -21.68 2.04 8.08
CA LEU A 117 -21.65 3.15 7.10
C LEU A 117 -21.93 2.61 5.68
N THR A 118 -22.69 1.52 5.58
CA THR A 118 -23.04 0.89 4.31
C THR A 118 -23.83 1.87 3.44
N ASP A 119 -23.45 2.04 2.18
CA ASP A 119 -24.07 2.99 1.24
C ASP A 119 -24.06 4.47 1.70
N ALA A 120 -23.28 4.82 2.73
CA ALA A 120 -23.20 6.20 3.20
C ALA A 120 -22.35 7.08 2.27
N SER A 121 -22.69 8.37 2.18
CA SER A 121 -21.89 9.38 1.49
C SER A 121 -21.02 10.14 2.49
N LEU A 122 -19.70 9.98 2.40
CA LEU A 122 -18.68 10.67 3.20
C LEU A 122 -17.81 11.59 2.31
N GLN A 123 -18.41 12.19 1.28
CA GLN A 123 -17.70 13.09 0.38
C GLN A 123 -17.22 14.34 1.14
N ASN A 124 -15.96 14.75 0.96
CA ASN A 124 -15.35 15.89 1.68
C ASN A 124 -15.43 15.80 3.23
N THR A 125 -15.79 14.65 3.81
CA THR A 125 -15.94 14.52 5.26
C THR A 125 -14.59 14.54 5.94
N ASN A 126 -14.49 15.27 7.05
CA ASN A 126 -13.27 15.30 7.85
C ASN A 126 -13.31 14.24 8.97
N LEU A 127 -12.58 13.15 8.77
CA LEU A 127 -12.44 12.01 9.69
C LEU A 127 -11.07 12.01 10.39
N SER A 128 -10.36 13.15 10.42
CA SER A 128 -9.03 13.25 11.04
C SER A 128 -9.05 12.77 12.49
N ASN A 129 -8.11 11.90 12.86
CA ASN A 129 -7.97 11.31 14.21
C ASN A 129 -9.21 10.54 14.71
N SER A 130 -10.17 10.20 13.84
CA SER A 130 -11.35 9.41 14.22
C SER A 130 -11.00 7.94 14.50
N ASN A 131 -11.89 7.24 15.21
CA ASN A 131 -11.79 5.80 15.42
C ASN A 131 -12.84 5.04 14.61
N LEU A 132 -12.43 4.40 13.52
CA LEU A 132 -13.25 3.56 12.63
C LEU A 132 -13.02 2.06 12.86
N GLU A 133 -12.39 1.67 13.97
CA GLU A 133 -12.07 0.27 14.26
C GLU A 133 -13.31 -0.64 14.14
N ARG A 134 -13.20 -1.68 13.32
CA ARG A 134 -14.26 -2.66 13.07
C ARG A 134 -15.56 -2.07 12.52
N ALA A 135 -15.52 -0.85 11.97
CA ALA A 135 -16.65 -0.27 11.25
C ALA A 135 -16.88 -0.99 9.91
N THR A 136 -18.11 -0.91 9.39
CA THR A 136 -18.49 -1.48 8.09
C THR A 136 -18.68 -0.36 7.08
N MET A 137 -17.85 -0.32 6.05
CA MET A 137 -17.84 0.71 4.99
C MET A 137 -18.01 0.04 3.62
N ILE A 138 -19.19 -0.52 3.39
CA ILE A 138 -19.56 -1.21 2.14
C ILE A 138 -20.26 -0.22 1.23
N ARG A 139 -19.84 -0.07 -0.03
CA ARG A 139 -20.41 0.90 -1.00
C ARG A 139 -20.41 2.36 -0.52
N THR A 140 -19.55 2.66 0.45
CA THR A 140 -19.41 4.00 1.01
C THR A 140 -18.68 4.91 0.02
N ASP A 141 -19.15 6.14 -0.17
CA ASP A 141 -18.49 7.15 -0.98
C ASP A 141 -17.52 7.97 -0.12
N LEU A 142 -16.22 7.89 -0.39
CA LEU A 142 -15.15 8.55 0.36
C LEU A 142 -14.39 9.56 -0.50
N PHE A 143 -14.96 10.02 -1.61
CA PHE A 143 -14.31 11.02 -2.46
C PHE A 143 -13.92 12.26 -1.64
N ASP A 144 -12.65 12.65 -1.75
CA ASP A 144 -12.09 13.83 -1.07
C ASP A 144 -12.16 13.79 0.47
N ALA A 145 -12.55 12.67 1.08
CA ALA A 145 -12.55 12.52 2.52
C ALA A 145 -11.15 12.70 3.12
N ILE A 146 -11.09 13.28 4.31
CA ILE A 146 -9.85 13.62 5.02
C ILE A 146 -9.69 12.62 6.17
N LEU A 147 -8.72 11.69 6.09
CA LEU A 147 -8.57 10.61 7.10
C LEU A 147 -7.17 10.50 7.75
N PRO A 148 -6.39 11.58 7.95
CA PRO A 148 -5.11 11.47 8.63
C PRO A 148 -5.31 10.94 10.05
N ASN A 149 -4.45 10.00 10.46
CA ASN A 149 -4.46 9.35 11.77
C ASN A 149 -5.78 8.66 12.17
N ALA A 150 -6.71 8.47 11.24
CA ALA A 150 -7.92 7.72 11.52
C ALA A 150 -7.58 6.25 11.78
N LYS A 151 -8.04 5.70 12.90
CA LYS A 151 -7.81 4.29 13.26
C LYS A 151 -8.78 3.41 12.50
N MET A 152 -8.29 2.53 11.63
CA MET A 152 -9.13 1.68 10.78
C MET A 152 -8.86 0.19 10.99
N GLU A 153 -8.41 -0.22 12.18
CA GLU A 153 -8.09 -1.62 12.43
C GLU A 153 -9.37 -2.48 12.38
N GLY A 154 -9.37 -3.47 11.48
CA GLY A 154 -10.52 -4.34 11.26
C GLY A 154 -11.72 -3.68 10.57
N THR A 155 -11.59 -2.45 10.06
CA THR A 155 -12.63 -1.82 9.24
C THR A 155 -12.86 -2.63 7.96
N LEU A 156 -14.12 -2.94 7.66
CA LEU A 156 -14.50 -3.68 6.47
C LEU A 156 -14.77 -2.71 5.32
N PHE A 157 -13.89 -2.71 4.32
CA PHE A 157 -14.10 -1.99 3.06
C PHE A 157 -14.53 -2.98 1.97
N ALA A 158 -15.70 -2.77 1.38
CA ALA A 158 -16.11 -3.51 0.18
C ALA A 158 -16.82 -2.55 -0.78
N ASP A 159 -16.34 -2.44 -2.02
CA ASP A 159 -16.91 -1.54 -3.03
C ASP A 159 -16.95 -0.05 -2.61
N ALA A 160 -16.06 0.36 -1.70
CA ALA A 160 -15.92 1.76 -1.30
C ALA A 160 -15.32 2.59 -2.45
N ARG A 161 -15.89 3.77 -2.68
CA ARG A 161 -15.46 4.68 -3.75
C ARG A 161 -14.46 5.69 -3.20
N VAL A 162 -13.25 5.73 -3.76
CA VAL A 162 -12.16 6.64 -3.35
C VAL A 162 -11.54 7.31 -4.57
N ASN A 163 -11.03 8.53 -4.42
CA ASN A 163 -10.30 9.26 -5.48
C ASN A 163 -8.84 9.53 -5.06
N GLU A 164 -8.06 10.15 -5.95
CA GLU A 164 -6.63 10.39 -5.71
C GLU A 164 -6.36 11.29 -4.48
N SER A 165 -7.22 12.30 -4.28
CA SER A 165 -7.17 13.22 -3.14
C SER A 165 -7.43 12.50 -1.81
N THR A 166 -8.38 11.55 -1.75
CA THR A 166 -8.57 10.72 -0.54
C THR A 166 -7.27 10.00 -0.15
N PHE A 167 -6.52 9.46 -1.12
CA PHE A 167 -5.23 8.80 -0.86
C PHE A 167 -4.15 9.77 -0.38
N GLN A 168 -4.13 11.00 -0.90
CA GLN A 168 -3.20 12.02 -0.44
C GLN A 168 -3.51 12.44 1.00
N ASN A 169 -4.79 12.59 1.34
CA ASN A 169 -5.25 12.96 2.67
C ASN A 169 -5.03 11.85 3.72
N LEU A 170 -4.98 10.59 3.31
CA LEU A 170 -4.57 9.46 4.17
C LEU A 170 -3.08 9.50 4.54
N ALA A 171 -2.24 10.15 3.73
CA ALA A 171 -0.78 10.11 3.84
C ALA A 171 -0.17 11.27 4.65
N SER A 172 -0.97 12.19 5.18
CA SER A 172 -0.47 13.37 5.91
C SER A 172 -0.03 13.05 7.34
N GLU A 173 1.30 13.07 7.49
CA GLU A 173 2.13 13.47 8.64
C GLU A 173 1.89 12.88 10.04
N GLU A 174 2.45 11.68 10.30
CA GLU A 174 3.13 11.42 11.59
C GLU A 174 4.17 10.28 11.59
N ASN A 175 5.03 10.11 10.57
CA ASN A 175 6.14 9.13 10.68
C ASN A 175 7.41 9.40 9.84
N GLN A 176 7.67 10.65 9.43
CA GLN A 176 8.75 10.94 8.47
C GLN A 176 10.17 11.17 9.03
N LYS A 177 10.44 11.22 10.34
CA LYS A 177 11.72 11.77 10.82
C LYS A 177 12.79 10.84 11.40
N LYS A 178 12.52 9.58 11.77
CA LYS A 178 13.55 8.79 12.50
C LYS A 178 14.08 7.52 11.82
N ASP A 179 13.36 6.91 10.88
CA ASP A 179 13.74 5.59 10.34
C ASP A 179 14.17 5.60 8.85
N ARG A 180 14.33 6.80 8.27
CA ARG A 180 14.47 6.98 6.81
C ARG A 180 15.89 6.81 6.27
N LYS A 181 16.96 6.88 7.08
CA LYS A 181 18.35 6.79 6.55
C LYS A 181 18.84 5.36 6.34
N LEU A 182 18.62 4.47 7.30
CA LEU A 182 19.16 3.09 7.25
C LEU A 182 18.33 2.17 6.35
N ARG A 183 17.00 2.30 6.36
CA ARG A 183 16.11 1.48 5.50
C ARG A 183 16.12 1.89 4.03
N THR A 184 16.34 3.16 3.70
CA THR A 184 16.31 3.64 2.30
C THR A 184 17.52 3.16 1.50
N ILE A 185 18.68 3.01 2.15
CA ILE A 185 19.89 2.48 1.52
C ILE A 185 19.71 0.97 1.25
N PHE A 186 19.22 0.22 2.25
CA PHE A 186 18.97 -1.22 2.12
C PHE A 186 17.82 -1.56 1.14
N ARG A 187 16.74 -0.77 1.11
CA ARG A 187 15.62 -0.97 0.16
C ARG A 187 15.97 -0.62 -1.29
N ARG A 188 16.82 0.39 -1.52
CA ARG A 188 17.22 0.78 -2.89
C ARG A 188 18.15 -0.25 -3.54
N LEU A 189 18.95 -0.95 -2.74
CA LEU A 189 19.92 -1.92 -3.26
C LEU A 189 19.26 -3.25 -3.68
N ILE A 190 18.16 -3.65 -3.03
CA ILE A 190 17.57 -4.99 -3.20
C ILE A 190 16.33 -4.98 -4.13
N LEU A 191 15.55 -3.89 -4.23
CA LEU A 191 14.21 -3.93 -4.86
C LEU A 191 14.02 -3.10 -6.14
N GLY A 192 15.04 -2.39 -6.64
CA GLY A 192 14.90 -1.56 -7.84
C GLY A 192 13.86 -0.42 -7.69
N PRO A 193 13.76 0.50 -8.68
CA PRO A 193 13.12 1.80 -8.47
C PRO A 193 11.57 1.79 -8.47
N GLU A 194 10.89 0.64 -8.36
CA GLU A 194 9.42 0.57 -8.40
C GLU A 194 8.77 -0.15 -7.21
N GLY A 195 9.43 -0.10 -6.06
CA GLY A 195 8.82 -0.43 -4.77
C GLY A 195 8.39 0.83 -4.00
N ARG A 196 7.36 1.55 -4.47
CA ARG A 196 6.64 2.49 -3.59
C ARG A 196 5.63 1.70 -2.79
N GLY A 197 6.01 1.35 -1.57
CA GLY A 197 5.18 0.61 -0.63
C GLY A 197 4.19 1.50 0.12
N ALA A 198 2.97 0.99 0.28
CA ALA A 198 2.24 0.88 1.54
C ALA A 198 0.87 0.26 1.20
N TYR A 199 0.61 -0.93 1.74
CA TYR A 199 -0.66 -1.63 1.90
C TYR A 199 -1.69 -1.47 0.76
N ARG A 200 -1.69 -2.43 -0.17
CA ARG A 200 -2.80 -2.59 -1.12
C ARG A 200 -3.85 -3.50 -0.48
N CYS A 201 -5.04 -2.95 -0.27
CA CYS A 201 -6.24 -3.67 0.10
C CYS A 201 -6.39 -4.94 -0.76
N ALA A 202 -6.52 -6.09 -0.12
CA ALA A 202 -6.85 -7.34 -0.80
C ALA A 202 -8.33 -7.32 -1.17
N TYR A 203 -8.62 -7.46 -2.47
CA TYR A 203 -9.97 -7.74 -2.98
C TYR A 203 -10.32 -9.20 -2.65
N ASP A 204 -11.46 -9.42 -2.00
CA ASP A 204 -11.95 -10.75 -1.59
C ASP A 204 -13.14 -11.20 -2.46
N PRO A 205 -12.94 -12.12 -3.42
CA PRO A 205 -14.02 -12.73 -4.18
C PRO A 205 -14.70 -13.92 -3.47
N LYS A 206 -14.44 -14.19 -2.18
CA LYS A 206 -15.16 -15.17 -1.34
C LYS A 206 -16.02 -14.54 -0.24
N ALA A 207 -16.00 -13.22 -0.08
CA ALA A 207 -17.20 -12.49 0.33
C ALA A 207 -18.41 -12.77 -0.60
N LEU A 208 -18.15 -13.21 -1.84
CA LEU A 208 -19.22 -13.58 -2.78
C LEU A 208 -19.80 -14.98 -2.56
N LYS A 209 -19.23 -15.79 -1.66
CA LYS A 209 -19.64 -17.19 -1.52
C LYS A 209 -19.36 -17.72 -0.11
N ASN A 210 -20.39 -17.85 0.72
CA ASN A 210 -20.58 -19.00 1.63
C ASN A 210 -20.61 -20.36 0.86
N ILE A 211 -19.88 -20.50 -0.25
CA ILE A 211 -20.19 -21.40 -1.35
C ILE A 211 -18.84 -21.88 -1.92
N ALA A 212 -18.15 -22.85 -1.35
CA ALA A 212 -18.68 -24.14 -1.02
C ALA A 212 -17.67 -24.85 -0.10
N GLU A 213 -18.20 -25.50 0.94
CA GLU A 213 -17.76 -26.78 1.49
C GLU A 213 -16.32 -27.22 1.18
N SER A 214 -15.41 -27.20 2.17
CA SER A 214 -14.34 -28.20 2.37
C SER A 214 -13.28 -27.73 3.38
N ASP A 215 -12.69 -28.71 4.08
CA ASP A 215 -12.01 -28.66 5.38
C ASP A 215 -10.77 -27.78 5.61
N ASN A 216 -10.79 -27.26 6.84
CA ASN A 216 -9.77 -26.87 7.81
C ASN A 216 -8.31 -27.35 7.63
N SER A 217 -7.37 -26.41 7.57
CA SER A 217 -6.27 -26.25 8.56
C SER A 217 -5.15 -25.30 8.09
N ASP A 218 -4.95 -25.12 6.79
CA ASP A 218 -3.90 -24.22 6.25
C ASP A 218 -4.43 -22.83 5.85
N TYR A 219 -5.76 -22.64 5.96
CA TYR A 219 -6.46 -21.43 5.51
C TYR A 219 -6.47 -20.29 6.51
N ASN A 220 -5.92 -20.39 7.73
CA ASN A 220 -5.85 -19.24 8.64
C ASN A 220 -4.73 -18.24 8.29
N ASN A 221 -3.94 -18.52 7.25
CA ASN A 221 -2.81 -17.70 6.86
C ASN A 221 -3.22 -16.69 5.76
N PRO A 222 -3.29 -15.37 6.06
CA PRO A 222 -3.72 -14.34 5.11
C PRO A 222 -2.94 -14.36 3.78
N GLU A 223 -1.68 -14.77 3.82
CA GLU A 223 -0.78 -14.82 2.68
C GLU A 223 -1.13 -15.91 1.67
N VAL A 224 -1.55 -17.09 2.17
CA VAL A 224 -1.98 -18.21 1.32
C VAL A 224 -3.30 -17.86 0.64
N ARG A 225 -4.19 -17.13 1.34
CA ARG A 225 -5.44 -16.60 0.78
C ARG A 225 -5.17 -15.58 -0.33
N ALA A 226 -4.34 -14.58 -0.07
CA ALA A 226 -3.99 -13.56 -1.06
C ALA A 226 -3.32 -14.18 -2.30
N GLY A 227 -2.43 -15.16 -2.12
CA GLY A 227 -1.82 -15.90 -3.22
C GLY A 227 -2.84 -16.64 -4.11
N GLY A 228 -3.86 -17.25 -3.50
CA GLY A 228 -4.95 -17.90 -4.22
C GLY A 228 -5.83 -16.92 -5.02
N VAL A 229 -6.09 -15.73 -4.47
CA VAL A 229 -6.85 -14.68 -5.18
C VAL A 229 -6.09 -14.17 -6.40
N TYR A 230 -4.79 -13.90 -6.27
CA TYR A 230 -3.98 -13.45 -7.40
C TYR A 230 -3.92 -14.49 -8.52
N LEU A 231 -3.90 -15.79 -8.18
CA LEU A 231 -3.95 -16.87 -9.16
C LEU A 231 -5.26 -16.86 -9.98
N GLU A 232 -6.41 -16.63 -9.33
CA GLU A 232 -7.68 -16.56 -10.05
C GLU A 232 -7.81 -15.30 -10.92
N LEU A 233 -7.27 -14.17 -10.45
CA LEU A 233 -7.21 -12.94 -11.25
C LEU A 233 -6.28 -13.09 -12.45
N GLU A 234 -5.16 -13.81 -12.30
CA GLU A 234 -4.25 -14.18 -13.40
C GLU A 234 -4.99 -15.03 -14.45
N ARG A 235 -5.71 -16.08 -14.02
CA ARG A 235 -6.53 -16.94 -14.91
C ARG A 235 -7.66 -16.18 -15.60
N LEU A 236 -8.26 -15.20 -14.94
CA LEU A 236 -9.29 -14.35 -15.54
C LEU A 236 -8.68 -13.39 -16.56
N ALA A 237 -7.51 -12.82 -16.28
CA ALA A 237 -6.81 -11.96 -17.21
C ALA A 237 -6.37 -12.72 -18.47
N ASP A 238 -5.83 -13.93 -18.29
CA ASP A 238 -5.41 -14.82 -19.38
C ASP A 238 -6.60 -15.20 -20.29
N ARG A 239 -7.72 -15.66 -19.70
CA ARG A 239 -8.95 -15.98 -20.46
C ARG A 239 -9.52 -14.81 -21.27
N ASN A 240 -9.23 -13.57 -20.87
CA ASN A 240 -9.67 -12.36 -21.55
C ASN A 240 -8.55 -11.71 -22.39
N ALA A 241 -7.44 -12.41 -22.61
CA ALA A 241 -6.27 -11.92 -23.35
C ALA A 241 -5.69 -10.58 -22.81
N LEU A 242 -5.88 -10.30 -21.52
CA LEU A 242 -5.42 -9.08 -20.84
C LEU A 242 -3.98 -9.23 -20.35
N GLN A 243 -3.03 -9.36 -21.29
CA GLN A 243 -1.60 -9.64 -21.03
C GLN A 243 -0.93 -8.70 -20.01
N LYS A 244 -1.33 -7.44 -19.97
CA LYS A 244 -0.80 -6.45 -18.99
C LYS A 244 -1.22 -6.76 -17.56
N TRP A 245 -2.44 -7.26 -17.37
CA TRP A 245 -3.01 -7.56 -16.06
C TRP A 245 -2.56 -8.92 -15.56
N GLU A 246 -2.45 -9.90 -16.45
CA GLU A 246 -1.87 -11.22 -16.19
C GLU A 246 -0.48 -11.10 -15.55
N GLY A 247 0.44 -10.37 -16.19
CA GLY A 247 1.79 -10.15 -15.65
C GLY A 247 1.80 -9.43 -14.29
N ARG A 248 0.87 -8.51 -14.07
CA ARG A 248 0.75 -7.79 -12.79
C ARG A 248 0.29 -8.70 -11.66
N PHE A 249 -0.68 -9.58 -11.91
CA PHE A 249 -1.17 -10.52 -10.90
C PHE A 249 -0.17 -11.64 -10.61
N PHE A 250 0.57 -12.07 -11.63
CA PHE A 250 1.70 -12.99 -11.46
C PHE A 250 2.76 -12.44 -10.48
N ILE A 251 3.18 -11.18 -10.66
CA ILE A 251 4.17 -10.55 -9.77
C ILE A 251 3.65 -10.46 -8.33
N LEU A 252 2.39 -10.07 -8.14
CA LEU A 252 1.76 -9.97 -6.82
C LEU A 252 1.67 -11.33 -6.11
N ARG A 253 1.40 -12.41 -6.86
CA ARG A 253 1.41 -13.77 -6.34
C ARG A 253 2.80 -14.19 -5.85
N GLN A 254 3.85 -13.87 -6.61
CA GLN A 254 5.24 -14.17 -6.24
C GLN A 254 5.68 -13.39 -4.99
N ASP A 255 5.22 -12.14 -4.84
CA ASP A 255 5.50 -11.31 -3.67
C ASP A 255 4.91 -11.89 -2.37
N MET A 256 3.71 -12.48 -2.44
CA MET A 256 3.10 -13.13 -1.28
C MET A 256 3.84 -14.40 -0.85
N GLN A 257 4.38 -15.16 -1.81
CA GLN A 257 5.18 -16.35 -1.51
C GLN A 257 6.51 -15.98 -0.82
N LEU A 258 7.17 -14.92 -1.29
CA LEU A 258 8.38 -14.39 -0.65
C LEU A 258 8.12 -13.93 0.79
N TYR A 259 6.98 -13.27 1.03
CA TYR A 259 6.58 -12.85 2.36
C TYR A 259 6.37 -14.05 3.30
N LYS A 260 5.70 -15.11 2.84
CA LYS A 260 5.52 -16.35 3.61
C LYS A 260 6.86 -16.99 3.97
N LEU A 261 7.76 -17.15 3.00
CA LEU A 261 9.07 -17.79 3.21
C LEU A 261 9.98 -17.02 4.17
N ASN A 262 9.91 -15.69 4.15
CA ASN A 262 10.69 -14.84 5.06
C ASN A 262 10.15 -14.92 6.51
N ARG A 263 8.83 -15.09 6.68
CA ARG A 263 8.20 -15.29 8.00
C ARG A 263 8.51 -16.66 8.61
N GLU A 264 8.65 -17.68 7.78
CA GLU A 264 9.01 -19.05 8.19
C GLU A 264 10.53 -19.23 8.43
N SER A 265 11.32 -18.15 8.39
CA SER A 265 12.79 -18.16 8.58
C SER A 265 13.55 -19.10 7.63
N ARG A 266 12.96 -19.43 6.47
CA ARG A 266 13.59 -20.26 5.43
C ARG A 266 14.37 -19.38 4.46
N TYR A 267 15.43 -18.74 4.96
CA TYR A 267 16.23 -17.75 4.24
C TYR A 267 16.81 -18.27 2.92
N SER A 268 17.17 -19.55 2.84
CA SER A 268 17.69 -20.16 1.61
C SER A 268 16.66 -20.24 0.48
N ALA A 269 15.39 -20.52 0.81
CA ALA A 269 14.29 -20.56 -0.15
C ALA A 269 13.84 -19.15 -0.56
N ALA A 270 13.87 -18.19 0.35
CA ALA A 270 13.58 -16.78 0.05
C ALA A 270 14.65 -16.16 -0.87
N LEU A 271 15.93 -16.50 -0.67
CA LEU A 271 17.02 -16.09 -1.56
C LEU A 271 16.83 -16.66 -2.97
N TYR A 272 16.52 -17.96 -3.08
CA TYR A 272 16.27 -18.60 -4.37
C TYR A 272 15.11 -17.93 -5.14
N HIS A 273 13.97 -17.68 -4.49
CA HIS A 273 12.84 -17.02 -5.14
C HIS A 273 13.07 -15.53 -5.42
N SER A 274 13.90 -14.83 -4.62
CA SER A 274 14.28 -13.45 -4.91
C SER A 274 15.21 -13.37 -6.12
N MET A 275 16.11 -14.35 -6.28
CA MET A 275 16.92 -14.51 -7.48
C MET A 275 16.03 -14.82 -8.69
N GLU A 276 15.06 -15.72 -8.53
CA GLU A 276 14.08 -16.07 -9.57
C GLU A 276 13.24 -14.87 -10.03
N LYS A 277 12.71 -14.07 -9.10
CA LYS A 277 12.00 -12.80 -9.40
C LYS A 277 12.90 -11.81 -10.14
N SER A 278 14.18 -11.76 -9.78
CA SER A 278 15.15 -10.90 -10.45
C SER A 278 15.37 -11.39 -11.87
N ILE A 279 15.53 -12.71 -12.09
CA ILE A 279 15.80 -13.38 -13.38
C ILE A 279 14.59 -13.35 -14.35
N PHE A 280 13.34 -13.40 -13.86
CA PHE A 280 12.15 -13.33 -14.73
C PHE A 280 11.59 -11.90 -14.92
N GLY A 281 11.92 -10.94 -14.05
CA GLY A 281 11.57 -9.52 -14.21
C GLY A 281 12.31 -8.78 -15.33
N TYR A 282 13.27 -9.45 -15.99
CA TYR A 282 14.12 -8.88 -17.04
C TYR A 282 13.40 -8.56 -18.36
N GLY A 283 12.17 -9.04 -18.56
CA GLY A 283 11.43 -8.89 -19.83
C GLY A 283 10.82 -7.51 -20.11
N GLU A 284 10.73 -6.60 -19.13
CA GLU A 284 9.87 -5.42 -19.26
C GLU A 284 10.59 -4.08 -19.52
N ARG A 285 11.88 -3.92 -19.15
CA ARG A 285 12.58 -2.63 -19.31
C ARG A 285 14.04 -2.78 -19.73
N PHE A 286 14.32 -2.39 -20.98
CA PHE A 286 15.65 -2.31 -21.60
C PHE A 286 16.72 -1.65 -20.71
N SER A 287 16.39 -0.54 -20.05
CA SER A 287 17.31 0.20 -19.18
C SER A 287 17.78 -0.58 -17.94
N ARG A 288 16.99 -1.55 -17.47
CA ARG A 288 17.37 -2.39 -16.32
C ARG A 288 18.40 -3.44 -16.70
N VAL A 289 18.32 -4.00 -17.91
CA VAL A 289 19.32 -4.96 -18.43
C VAL A 289 20.69 -4.28 -18.51
N ILE A 290 20.75 -3.09 -19.11
CA ILE A 290 21.98 -2.29 -19.21
C ILE A 290 22.53 -1.94 -17.82
N GLY A 291 21.68 -1.52 -16.89
CA GLY A 291 22.10 -1.19 -15.52
C GLY A 291 22.72 -2.38 -14.78
N TRP A 292 22.15 -3.57 -14.94
CA TRP A 292 22.71 -4.79 -14.34
C TRP A 292 24.01 -5.23 -15.01
N SER A 293 24.13 -5.14 -16.33
CA SER A 293 25.40 -5.42 -17.02
C SER A 293 26.52 -4.50 -16.52
N ILE A 294 26.26 -3.19 -16.38
CA ILE A 294 27.22 -2.24 -15.83
C ILE A 294 27.58 -2.61 -14.38
N THR A 295 26.60 -3.00 -13.57
CA THR A 295 26.83 -3.37 -12.16
C THR A 295 27.68 -4.63 -12.03
N ILE A 296 27.42 -5.66 -12.85
CA ILE A 296 28.20 -6.89 -12.88
C ILE A 296 29.65 -6.59 -13.29
N ILE A 297 29.85 -5.80 -14.35
CA ILE A 297 31.18 -5.38 -14.81
C ILE A 297 31.92 -4.64 -13.68
N LEU A 298 31.27 -3.70 -13.01
CA LEU A 298 31.90 -2.96 -11.90
C LEU A 298 32.21 -3.87 -10.69
N LEU A 299 31.34 -4.84 -10.39
CA LEU A 299 31.55 -5.79 -9.30
C LEU A 299 32.75 -6.71 -9.58
N PHE A 300 32.83 -7.29 -10.78
CA PHE A 300 33.95 -8.14 -11.18
C PHE A 300 35.25 -7.34 -11.26
N ALA A 301 35.23 -6.13 -11.82
CA ALA A 301 36.37 -5.22 -11.79
C ALA A 301 36.87 -4.94 -10.37
N LEU A 302 35.97 -4.81 -9.38
CA LEU A 302 36.36 -4.66 -7.98
C LEU A 302 36.98 -5.94 -7.41
N THR A 303 36.42 -7.12 -7.73
CA THR A 303 36.97 -8.40 -7.26
C THR A 303 38.37 -8.68 -7.83
N TYR A 304 38.60 -8.35 -9.09
CA TYR A 304 39.91 -8.48 -9.73
C TYR A 304 40.94 -7.54 -9.11
N LEU A 305 40.52 -6.32 -8.77
CA LEU A 305 41.35 -5.35 -8.06
C LEU A 305 41.73 -5.83 -6.66
N GLN A 306 40.81 -6.48 -5.93
CA GLN A 306 41.12 -7.06 -4.62
C GLN A 306 41.99 -8.32 -4.72
N GLY A 307 41.80 -9.13 -5.76
CA GLY A 307 42.43 -10.43 -5.91
C GLY A 307 43.87 -10.43 -6.43
N GLY A 308 44.28 -9.46 -7.27
CA GLY A 308 45.63 -9.49 -7.84
C GLY A 308 45.86 -10.61 -8.86
N TRP A 309 44.80 -11.17 -9.44
CA TRP A 309 44.88 -12.42 -10.21
C TRP A 309 45.19 -12.25 -11.70
N ILE A 310 45.16 -11.01 -12.18
CA ILE A 310 45.32 -10.65 -13.59
C ILE A 310 46.59 -9.83 -13.76
N ARG A 311 47.29 -10.10 -14.87
CA ARG A 311 48.50 -9.39 -15.26
C ARG A 311 48.36 -8.88 -16.70
N PRO A 312 48.72 -7.60 -16.97
CA PRO A 312 48.81 -7.10 -18.33
C PRO A 312 49.98 -7.76 -19.05
N VAL A 313 49.85 -7.99 -20.34
CA VAL A 313 50.86 -8.56 -21.23
C VAL A 313 51.46 -7.40 -22.01
N LYS A 314 52.76 -7.16 -21.84
CA LYS A 314 53.48 -6.11 -22.56
C LYS A 314 53.78 -6.54 -24.00
N PRO A 315 54.00 -5.60 -24.92
CA PRO A 315 54.49 -5.90 -26.28
C PRO A 315 55.78 -6.73 -26.16
N GLY A 316 55.76 -7.97 -26.64
CA GLY A 316 56.83 -8.96 -26.46
C GLY A 316 56.50 -10.15 -25.53
N GLY A 317 55.27 -10.22 -24.99
CA GLY A 317 54.77 -11.40 -24.28
C GLY A 317 55.15 -11.49 -22.80
N ALA A 318 55.92 -10.53 -22.29
CA ALA A 318 56.27 -10.45 -20.88
C ALA A 318 55.06 -10.02 -20.03
N LEU A 319 54.82 -10.70 -18.91
CA LEU A 319 53.76 -10.33 -17.97
C LEU A 319 54.22 -9.14 -17.11
N GLY A 320 53.40 -8.10 -17.10
CA GLY A 320 53.51 -6.96 -16.21
C GLY A 320 53.06 -7.28 -14.77
N PRO A 321 53.15 -6.28 -13.89
CA PRO A 321 52.77 -6.43 -12.48
C PRO A 321 51.27 -6.73 -12.33
N ALA A 322 50.92 -7.45 -11.26
CA ALA A 322 49.54 -7.82 -11.00
C ALA A 322 48.66 -6.61 -10.64
N ILE A 323 47.46 -6.56 -11.22
CA ILE A 323 46.43 -5.55 -10.94
C ILE A 323 45.90 -5.81 -9.53
N SER A 324 46.37 -5.06 -8.54
CA SER A 324 46.05 -5.27 -7.12
C SER A 324 45.74 -3.96 -6.42
N SER A 325 44.91 -4.02 -5.38
CA SER A 325 44.52 -2.87 -4.55
C SER A 325 45.73 -2.18 -3.89
N SER A 326 46.82 -2.91 -3.65
CA SER A 326 48.09 -2.36 -3.19
C SER A 326 48.73 -1.34 -4.14
N ARG A 327 48.33 -1.30 -5.41
CA ARG A 327 48.83 -0.35 -6.42
C ARG A 327 47.90 0.82 -6.69
N LEU A 328 46.81 0.95 -5.93
CA LEU A 328 45.92 2.13 -6.01
C LEU A 328 46.67 3.46 -5.78
N SER A 329 47.80 3.43 -5.06
CA SER A 329 48.65 4.60 -4.84
C SER A 329 49.49 5.01 -6.05
N GLU A 330 49.64 4.15 -7.07
CA GLU A 330 50.40 4.43 -8.30
C GLU A 330 49.56 5.22 -9.34
N GLY A 331 48.24 5.33 -9.13
CA GLY A 331 47.32 6.14 -9.95
C GLY A 331 46.03 5.42 -10.34
N LEU A 332 45.06 6.18 -10.86
CA LEU A 332 43.74 5.65 -11.26
C LEU A 332 43.78 4.70 -12.48
N GLY A 333 44.93 4.58 -13.16
CA GLY A 333 45.11 3.69 -14.31
C GLY A 333 44.83 2.21 -14.00
N VAL A 334 45.16 1.75 -12.79
CA VAL A 334 44.94 0.36 -12.35
C VAL A 334 43.45 0.03 -12.25
N ILE A 335 42.62 1.00 -11.87
CA ILE A 335 41.16 0.85 -11.83
C ILE A 335 40.62 0.72 -13.26
N TRP A 336 41.13 1.54 -14.17
CA TRP A 336 40.73 1.51 -15.59
C TRP A 336 41.10 0.18 -16.25
N GLU A 337 42.29 -0.35 -15.99
CA GLU A 337 42.73 -1.67 -16.48
C GLU A 337 41.79 -2.79 -16.00
N SER A 338 41.35 -2.74 -14.74
CA SER A 338 40.42 -3.74 -14.19
C SER A 338 39.02 -3.66 -14.83
N ILE A 339 38.50 -2.45 -15.03
CA ILE A 339 37.20 -2.23 -15.70
C ILE A 339 37.27 -2.66 -17.17
N TYR A 340 38.37 -2.33 -17.85
CA TYR A 340 38.59 -2.72 -19.24
C TYR A 340 38.63 -4.24 -19.39
N TYR A 341 39.36 -4.93 -18.52
CA TYR A 341 39.43 -6.39 -18.53
C TYR A 341 38.05 -7.04 -18.31
N SER A 342 37.32 -6.60 -17.28
CA SER A 342 35.98 -7.09 -16.96
C SER A 342 34.99 -6.85 -18.10
N THR A 343 35.09 -5.70 -18.80
CA THR A 343 34.24 -5.42 -19.97
C THR A 343 34.53 -6.38 -21.12
N LEU A 344 35.80 -6.71 -21.35
CA LEU A 344 36.26 -7.57 -22.44
C LEU A 344 35.86 -9.04 -22.21
N THR A 345 35.96 -9.53 -20.98
CA THR A 345 35.54 -10.89 -20.58
C THR A 345 34.01 -11.01 -20.56
N PHE A 346 33.29 -9.98 -20.10
CA PHE A 346 31.83 -9.94 -20.09
C PHE A 346 31.23 -9.92 -21.50
N THR A 347 31.90 -9.28 -22.46
CA THR A 347 31.46 -9.26 -23.88
C THR A 347 31.91 -10.49 -24.67
N ALA A 348 32.60 -11.45 -24.02
CA ALA A 348 33.18 -12.63 -24.64
C ALA A 348 34.15 -12.33 -25.79
N LEU A 349 34.81 -11.16 -25.77
CA LEU A 349 35.76 -10.71 -26.80
C LEU A 349 37.18 -11.28 -26.61
N GLY A 350 37.36 -12.26 -25.72
CA GLY A 350 38.63 -12.91 -25.42
C GLY A 350 39.31 -12.35 -24.17
N PHE A 351 40.65 -12.44 -24.09
CA PHE A 351 41.44 -11.96 -22.95
C PHE A 351 42.26 -10.68 -23.24
N GLY A 352 42.31 -10.25 -24.51
CA GLY A 352 43.02 -9.05 -24.94
C GLY A 352 44.49 -9.07 -24.51
N ASP A 353 44.95 -7.94 -23.96
CA ASP A 353 46.30 -7.76 -23.43
C ASP A 353 46.45 -8.25 -21.99
N PHE A 354 45.60 -9.14 -21.49
CA PHE A 354 45.64 -9.59 -20.09
C PHE A 354 45.61 -11.11 -20.01
N ARG A 355 46.20 -11.66 -18.94
CA ARG A 355 46.14 -13.10 -18.67
C ARG A 355 45.82 -13.41 -17.21
N PRO A 356 44.83 -14.29 -16.94
CA PRO A 356 44.61 -14.84 -15.61
C PRO A 356 45.71 -15.86 -15.32
N THR A 357 46.53 -15.59 -14.32
CA THR A 357 47.69 -16.43 -13.98
C THR A 357 47.40 -17.46 -12.88
N THR A 358 46.30 -17.28 -12.16
CA THR A 358 45.88 -18.14 -11.06
C THR A 358 44.64 -18.95 -11.43
N SER A 359 44.49 -20.15 -10.87
CA SER A 359 43.30 -20.99 -11.05
C SER A 359 42.01 -20.29 -10.60
N ILE A 360 42.11 -19.48 -9.54
CA ILE A 360 40.99 -18.67 -9.03
C ILE A 360 40.63 -17.57 -10.04
N GLY A 361 41.61 -16.88 -10.62
CA GLY A 361 41.38 -15.87 -11.65
C GLY A 361 40.70 -16.46 -12.89
N GLN A 362 41.15 -17.64 -13.33
CA GLN A 362 40.53 -18.35 -14.46
C GLN A 362 39.08 -18.71 -14.19
N PHE A 363 38.75 -19.17 -12.99
CA PHE A 363 37.38 -19.47 -12.60
C PHE A 363 36.47 -18.24 -12.67
N PHE A 364 36.89 -17.11 -12.11
CA PHE A 364 36.11 -15.87 -12.17
C PHE A 364 35.93 -15.38 -13.60
N THR A 365 36.95 -15.50 -14.46
CA THR A 365 36.81 -15.13 -15.86
C THR A 365 35.80 -16.00 -16.60
N ILE A 366 35.81 -17.33 -16.37
CA ILE A 366 34.83 -18.24 -16.97
C ILE A 366 33.41 -17.88 -16.49
N ALA A 367 33.25 -17.63 -15.19
CA ALA A 367 31.96 -17.25 -14.62
C ALA A 367 31.43 -15.92 -15.20
N GLU A 368 32.30 -14.92 -15.34
CA GLU A 368 31.96 -13.61 -15.91
C GLU A 368 31.55 -13.71 -17.38
N THR A 369 32.29 -14.47 -18.19
CA THR A 369 31.95 -14.69 -19.60
C THR A 369 30.62 -15.43 -19.77
N ALA A 370 30.34 -16.44 -18.93
CA ALA A 370 29.06 -17.14 -18.94
C ALA A 370 27.88 -16.21 -18.59
N LEU A 371 28.04 -15.37 -17.55
CA LEU A 371 27.07 -14.34 -17.16
C LEU A 371 26.84 -13.32 -18.28
N GLY A 372 27.91 -12.87 -18.93
CA GLY A 372 27.86 -11.95 -20.05
C GLY A 372 27.09 -12.51 -21.26
N ALA A 373 27.34 -13.76 -21.63
CA ALA A 373 26.62 -14.44 -22.72
C ALA A 373 25.10 -14.54 -22.43
N VAL A 374 24.73 -14.94 -21.21
CA VAL A 374 23.32 -14.97 -20.78
C VAL A 374 22.69 -13.58 -20.86
N MET A 375 23.42 -12.54 -20.46
CA MET A 375 22.91 -11.18 -20.46
C MET A 375 22.74 -10.59 -21.86
N ILE A 376 23.65 -10.89 -22.78
CA ILE A 376 23.53 -10.50 -24.19
C ILE A 376 22.34 -11.23 -24.84
N ALA A 377 22.18 -12.54 -24.60
CA ALA A 377 21.03 -13.30 -25.11
C ALA A 377 19.71 -12.72 -24.61
N LEU A 378 19.66 -12.34 -23.34
CA LEU A 378 18.49 -11.70 -22.73
C LEU A 378 18.23 -10.30 -23.31
N LEU A 379 19.27 -9.51 -23.57
CA LEU A 379 19.17 -8.20 -24.23
C LEU A 379 18.54 -8.34 -25.63
N VAL A 380 19.00 -9.30 -26.42
CA VAL A 380 18.46 -9.59 -27.77
C VAL A 380 17.00 -10.04 -27.68
N PHE A 381 16.67 -10.91 -26.72
CA PHE A 381 15.29 -11.35 -26.49
C PHE A 381 14.35 -10.17 -26.16
N VAL A 382 14.78 -9.26 -25.26
CA VAL A 382 14.01 -8.07 -24.89
C VAL A 382 13.84 -7.11 -26.06
N MET A 383 14.88 -6.91 -26.88
CA MET A 383 14.78 -6.09 -28.10
C MET A 383 13.82 -6.70 -29.12
N GLY A 384 13.92 -8.01 -29.36
CA GLY A 384 13.05 -8.73 -30.31
C GLY A 384 11.57 -8.61 -29.97
N ARG A 385 11.23 -8.75 -28.68
CA ARG A 385 9.84 -8.60 -28.20
C ARG A 385 9.29 -7.17 -28.32
N ARG A 386 10.16 -6.17 -28.36
CA ARG A 386 9.77 -4.76 -28.50
C ARG A 386 9.60 -4.34 -29.97
N ALA A 387 10.29 -5.00 -30.89
CA ALA A 387 10.12 -4.79 -32.33
C ALA A 387 8.83 -5.43 -32.88
N SER A 388 8.27 -6.42 -32.17
CA SER A 388 7.01 -7.09 -32.53
C SER A 388 5.75 -6.45 -31.91
N ARG A 389 5.90 -5.40 -31.11
CA ARG A 389 4.81 -4.56 -30.57
C ARG A 389 4.84 -3.23 -31.29
#